data_AF-A0A349DCE4-F1
#
_entry.id   AF-A0A349DCE4-F1
#
_cell.length_a   1.000
_cell.length_b   1.000
_cell.length_c   1.000
_cell.angle_alpha   90.00
_cell.angle_beta   90.00
_cell.angle_gamma   90.00
#
_symmetry.space_group_name_H-M   'P 1'
#
loop_
_entity.id
_entity.type
_entity.pdbx_description
1 polymer ?
#
loop_
_entity_poly.entity_id
_entity_poly.type
_entity_poly.pdbx_seq_one_letter_code
_entity_poly.pdbx_strand_id
1 'polypeptide(L)'
;MGAGAAAMLNALKNLAGISDDIHLLSPAVIEPVQELKVKYMGNHNPRLHVDEVLIALSVSAATNPLAKLALQQIPKLRGMEAHATVILKDQDESVFKKFGINITSEPQYQTKKLYHK
;
A
#
# COMPACT_ATOMS: atom_id res chain seq x y z
N MET A 1 -2.05 1.22 8.37
CA MET A 1 -1.68 1.41 6.95
C MET A 1 -2.40 2.64 6.41
N GLY A 2 -1.90 3.27 5.34
CA GLY A 2 -2.68 4.24 4.55
C GLY A 2 -3.80 3.55 3.77
N ALA A 3 -4.84 4.29 3.36
CA ALA A 3 -5.99 3.73 2.64
C ALA A 3 -5.59 3.07 1.31
N GLY A 4 -4.73 3.73 0.52
CA GLY A 4 -4.21 3.16 -0.73
C GLY A 4 -3.42 1.86 -0.52
N ALA A 5 -2.63 1.80 0.55
CA ALA A 5 -1.83 0.61 0.86
C ALA A 5 -2.71 -0.57 1.30
N ALA A 6 -3.74 -0.31 2.10
CA ALA A 6 -4.73 -1.31 2.48
C ALA A 6 -5.53 -1.80 1.26
N ALA A 7 -5.98 -0.88 0.40
CA ALA A 7 -6.69 -1.22 -0.83
C ALA A 7 -5.84 -2.11 -1.77
N MET A 8 -4.56 -1.76 -1.95
CA MET A 8 -3.62 -2.56 -2.74
C MET A 8 -3.47 -3.97 -2.18
N LEU A 9 -3.25 -4.11 -0.87
CA LEU A 9 -3.08 -5.41 -0.23
C LEU A 9 -4.34 -6.28 -0.35
N ASN A 10 -5.51 -5.67 -0.15
CA ASN A 10 -6.79 -6.37 -0.26
C ASN A 10 -7.10 -6.79 -1.71
N ALA A 11 -6.77 -5.96 -2.70
CA ALA A 11 -6.90 -6.32 -4.10
C ALA A 11 -6.01 -7.53 -4.44
N LEU A 12 -4.76 -7.55 -3.99
CA LEU A 12 -3.86 -8.68 -4.20
C LEU A 12 -4.33 -9.96 -3.49
N LYS A 13 -4.86 -9.85 -2.26
CA LYS A 13 -5.47 -10.99 -1.54
C LYS A 13 -6.63 -11.57 -2.34
N ASN A 14 -7.55 -10.71 -2.79
CA ASN A 14 -8.73 -11.12 -3.55
C ASN A 14 -8.34 -11.80 -4.88
N LEU A 15 -7.44 -11.19 -5.64
CA LEU A 15 -6.93 -11.76 -6.90
C LEU A 15 -6.22 -13.12 -6.72
N ALA A 16 -5.68 -13.37 -5.52
CA ALA A 16 -5.01 -14.60 -5.15
C ALA A 16 -5.96 -15.64 -4.51
N GLY A 17 -7.24 -15.30 -4.29
CA GLY A 17 -8.19 -16.18 -3.59
C GLY A 17 -7.88 -16.37 -2.11
N ILE A 18 -7.20 -15.41 -1.47
CA ILE A 18 -6.81 -15.47 -0.06
C ILE A 18 -7.92 -14.86 0.79
N SER A 19 -8.33 -15.57 1.85
CA SER A 19 -9.33 -15.08 2.82
C SER A 19 -8.92 -13.74 3.43
N ASP A 20 -9.92 -12.89 3.71
CA ASP A 20 -9.66 -11.55 4.27
C ASP A 20 -9.11 -11.62 5.70
N ASP A 21 -9.42 -12.67 6.46
CA ASP A 21 -8.92 -12.85 7.83
C ASP A 21 -7.42 -13.19 7.89
N ILE A 22 -6.80 -13.52 6.76
CA ILE A 22 -5.39 -13.88 6.72
C ILE A 22 -4.52 -12.62 6.65
N HIS A 23 -3.67 -12.46 7.67
CA HIS A 23 -2.63 -11.45 7.70
C HIS A 23 -1.40 -11.89 6.87
N LEU A 24 -1.19 -11.22 5.74
CA LEU A 24 0.00 -11.46 4.89
C LEU A 24 1.27 -10.82 5.44
N LEU A 25 1.13 -9.78 6.26
CA LEU A 25 2.22 -9.04 6.88
C LEU A 25 2.14 -9.23 8.38
N SER A 26 3.19 -9.80 8.97
CA SER A 26 3.29 -9.94 10.42
C SER A 26 3.75 -8.63 11.08
N PRO A 27 3.46 -8.42 12.38
CA PRO A 27 3.99 -7.29 13.13
C PRO A 27 5.52 -7.18 13.04
N ALA A 28 6.23 -8.31 13.06
CA ALA A 28 7.68 -8.37 12.95
C ALA A 28 8.26 -7.76 11.65
N VAL A 29 7.46 -7.67 10.58
CA VAL A 29 7.87 -7.00 9.32
C VAL A 29 7.43 -5.54 9.29
N ILE A 30 6.27 -5.22 9.88
CA ILE A 30 5.70 -3.86 9.87
C ILE A 30 6.42 -2.95 10.87
N GLU A 31 6.61 -3.42 12.09
CA GLU A 31 7.12 -2.62 13.21
C GLU A 31 8.50 -2.00 12.94
N PRO A 32 9.49 -2.71 12.36
CA PRO A 32 10.78 -2.11 12.04
C PRO A 32 10.68 -0.92 11.07
N VAL A 33 9.78 -1.00 10.08
CA VAL A 33 9.57 0.08 9.10
C VAL A 33 8.90 1.28 9.79
N GLN A 34 7.93 1.05 10.66
CA GLN A 34 7.29 2.11 11.42
C GLN A 34 8.27 2.78 12.41
N GLU A 35 9.10 1.98 13.07
CA GLU A 35 10.15 2.46 13.96
C GLU A 35 11.17 3.31 13.21
N LEU A 36 11.62 2.86 12.03
CA LEU A 36 12.48 3.64 11.13
C LEU A 36 11.90 5.03 10.86
N LYS A 37 10.64 5.10 10.42
CA LYS A 37 9.98 6.37 10.09
C LYS A 37 9.90 7.30 11.30
N VAL A 38 9.49 6.79 12.46
CA VAL A 38 9.20 7.64 13.62
C VAL A 38 10.47 7.97 14.40
N LYS A 39 11.21 6.96 14.85
CA LYS A 39 12.33 7.15 15.78
C LYS A 39 13.57 7.71 15.09
N TYR A 40 13.86 7.27 13.87
CA TYR A 40 15.13 7.58 13.20
C TYR A 40 15.00 8.64 12.11
N MET A 41 13.87 8.70 11.39
CA MET A 41 13.63 9.71 10.34
C MET A 41 12.86 10.95 10.84
N GLY A 42 12.37 10.95 12.09
CA GLY A 42 11.65 12.08 12.67
C GLY A 42 10.25 12.31 12.11
N ASN A 43 9.67 11.34 11.39
CA ASN A 43 8.30 11.45 10.88
C ASN A 43 7.30 11.30 12.04
N HIS A 44 6.26 12.15 12.04
CA HIS A 44 5.21 12.07 13.05
C HIS A 44 4.10 11.05 12.70
N ASN A 45 4.12 10.53 11.46
CA ASN A 45 3.10 9.61 10.95
C ASN A 45 3.70 8.20 10.76
N PRO A 46 3.29 7.21 11.57
CA PRO A 46 3.76 5.82 11.45
C PRO A 46 3.05 5.03 10.34
N ARG A 47 2.11 5.63 9.60
CA ARG A 47 1.39 4.93 8.55
C ARG A 47 2.32 4.61 7.39
N LEU A 48 2.23 3.37 6.92
CA LEU A 48 2.95 2.91 5.75
C LEU A 48 2.26 3.37 4.46
N HIS A 49 3.06 3.85 3.52
CA HIS A 49 2.71 4.14 2.13
C HIS A 49 2.58 2.85 1.32
N VAL A 50 2.04 2.96 0.10
CA VAL A 50 1.77 1.80 -0.76
C VAL A 50 3.06 1.04 -1.09
N ASP A 51 4.14 1.75 -1.40
CA ASP A 51 5.45 1.17 -1.70
C ASP A 51 6.06 0.44 -0.51
N GLU A 52 6.03 1.03 0.69
CA GLU A 52 6.52 0.43 1.93
C GLU A 52 5.80 -0.89 2.24
N VAL A 53 4.47 -0.93 2.03
CA VAL A 53 3.67 -2.16 2.19
C VAL A 53 4.03 -3.22 1.16
N LEU A 54 4.28 -2.83 -0.10
CA LEU A 54 4.69 -3.77 -1.13
C LEU A 54 6.11 -4.31 -0.93
N ILE A 55 7.03 -3.49 -0.41
CA ILE A 55 8.37 -3.94 0.00
C ILE A 55 8.26 -4.93 1.16
N ALA A 56 7.47 -4.60 2.20
CA ALA A 56 7.21 -5.51 3.32
C ALA A 56 6.60 -6.85 2.85
N LEU A 57 5.69 -6.79 1.88
CA LEU A 57 5.09 -7.98 1.27
C LEU A 57 6.13 -8.81 0.50
N SER A 58 7.02 -8.15 -0.25
CA SER A 58 8.17 -8.77 -0.93
C SER A 58 9.09 -9.52 0.03
N VAL A 59 9.43 -8.90 1.17
CA VAL A 59 10.23 -9.54 2.22
C VAL A 59 9.49 -10.73 2.82
N SER A 60 8.20 -10.55 3.15
CA SER A 60 7.37 -11.61 3.72
C SER A 60 7.25 -12.82 2.78
N ALA A 61 7.24 -12.59 1.46
CA ALA A 61 7.17 -13.65 0.47
C ALA A 61 8.39 -14.59 0.43
N ALA A 62 9.49 -14.25 1.12
CA ALA A 62 10.62 -15.15 1.29
C ALA A 62 10.29 -16.34 2.20
N THR A 63 9.36 -16.17 3.15
CA THR A 63 9.02 -17.18 4.17
C THR A 63 7.52 -17.48 4.27
N ASN A 64 6.67 -16.67 3.64
CA ASN A 64 5.22 -16.83 3.61
C ASN A 64 4.73 -17.12 2.18
N PRO A 65 4.33 -18.37 1.87
CA PRO A 65 3.79 -18.75 0.56
C PRO A 65 2.55 -17.95 0.13
N LEU A 66 1.69 -17.53 1.06
CA LEU A 66 0.50 -16.72 0.75
C LEU A 66 0.88 -15.30 0.34
N ALA A 67 1.89 -14.71 0.97
CA ALA A 67 2.43 -13.42 0.56
C ALA A 67 3.06 -13.51 -0.85
N LYS A 68 3.75 -14.62 -1.15
CA LYS A 68 4.29 -14.88 -2.49
C LYS A 68 3.18 -15.00 -3.53
N LEU A 69 2.11 -15.71 -3.22
CA LEU A 69 0.95 -15.86 -4.09
C LEU A 69 0.28 -14.52 -4.38
N ALA A 70 0.14 -13.66 -3.36
CA ALA A 70 -0.40 -12.31 -3.51
C ALA A 70 0.48 -11.44 -4.44
N LEU A 71 1.81 -11.44 -4.28
CA LEU A 71 2.72 -10.70 -5.16
C LEU A 71 2.65 -11.13 -6.62
N GLN A 72 2.43 -12.43 -6.88
CA GLN A 72 2.27 -12.94 -8.23
C GLN A 72 1.04 -12.40 -8.95
N GLN A 73 0.10 -11.77 -8.23
CA GLN A 73 -1.09 -11.16 -8.83
C GLN A 73 -0.87 -9.74 -9.34
N ILE A 74 0.28 -9.10 -9.05
CA ILE A 74 0.58 -7.73 -9.48
C ILE A 74 0.33 -7.49 -10.98
N PRO A 75 0.70 -8.38 -11.92
CA PRO A 75 0.43 -8.18 -13.34
C PRO A 75 -1.06 -8.01 -13.69
N LYS A 76 -1.96 -8.58 -12.87
CA LYS A 76 -3.42 -8.48 -13.06
C LYS A 76 -4.00 -7.12 -12.65
N LEU A 77 -3.22 -6.27 -11.99
CA LEU A 77 -3.64 -4.92 -11.60
C LEU A 77 -3.70 -3.96 -12.79
N ARG A 78 -3.01 -4.28 -13.90
CA ARG A 78 -2.95 -3.42 -15.07
C ARG A 78 -4.33 -3.27 -15.70
N GLY A 79 -4.75 -2.03 -15.93
CA GLY A 79 -6.06 -1.69 -16.48
C GLY A 79 -7.19 -1.73 -15.46
N MET A 80 -6.90 -1.96 -14.17
CA MET A 80 -7.91 -1.79 -13.11
C MET A 80 -8.18 -0.31 -12.85
N GLU A 81 -9.39 -0.03 -12.39
CA GLU A 81 -9.85 1.30 -12.02
C GLU A 81 -9.81 1.46 -10.49
N ALA A 82 -9.35 2.62 -10.02
CA ALA A 82 -9.34 3.00 -8.62
C ALA A 82 -9.86 4.43 -8.45
N HIS A 83 -10.56 4.67 -7.34
CA HIS A 83 -11.03 5.99 -6.96
C HIS A 83 -10.65 6.28 -5.50
N ALA A 84 -10.17 7.50 -5.25
CA ALA A 84 -9.86 7.98 -3.91
C ALA A 84 -10.74 9.19 -3.55
N THR A 85 -11.29 9.20 -2.34
CA THR A 85 -12.09 10.32 -1.81
C THR A 85 -11.24 11.56 -1.47
N VAL A 86 -9.92 11.48 -1.66
CA VAL A 86 -8.98 12.59 -1.46
C VAL A 86 -7.92 12.56 -2.55
N ILE A 87 -7.37 13.72 -2.85
CA ILE A 87 -6.16 13.86 -3.66
C ILE A 87 -5.06 13.07 -2.97
N LEU A 88 -4.50 12.09 -3.68
CA LEU A 88 -3.43 11.26 -3.16
C LEU A 88 -2.12 12.04 -3.10
N LYS A 89 -1.19 11.58 -2.26
CA LYS A 89 0.18 12.04 -2.34
C LYS A 89 0.84 11.45 -3.58
N ASP A 90 1.71 12.23 -4.22
CA ASP A 90 2.45 11.83 -5.43
C ASP A 90 3.15 10.48 -5.29
N GLN A 91 3.70 10.19 -4.11
CA GLN A 91 4.35 8.91 -3.82
C GLN A 91 3.38 7.73 -4.02
N ASP A 92 2.19 7.78 -3.42
CA ASP A 92 1.19 6.71 -3.53
C ASP A 92 0.62 6.66 -4.96
N GLU A 93 0.26 7.81 -5.55
CA GLU A 93 -0.28 7.89 -6.91
C GLU A 93 0.70 7.32 -7.96
N SER A 94 1.99 7.61 -7.81
CA SER A 94 3.03 7.08 -8.71
C SER A 94 3.10 5.56 -8.69
N VAL A 95 2.82 4.93 -7.54
CA VAL A 95 2.84 3.47 -7.39
C VAL A 95 1.66 2.85 -8.11
N PHE A 96 0.45 3.41 -7.96
CA PHE A 96 -0.72 2.97 -8.73
C PHE A 96 -0.47 3.03 -10.24
N LYS A 97 0.06 4.17 -10.72
CA LYS A 97 0.41 4.36 -12.14
C LYS A 97 1.47 3.36 -12.63
N LYS A 98 2.51 3.07 -11.84
CA LYS A 98 3.55 2.09 -12.18
C LYS A 98 3.00 0.68 -12.38
N PHE A 99 1.97 0.30 -11.63
CA PHE A 99 1.27 -0.98 -11.82
C PHE A 99 0.15 -0.93 -12.87
N GLY A 100 0.00 0.20 -13.56
CA GLY A 100 -0.96 0.38 -14.64
C GLY A 100 -2.40 0.48 -14.16
N ILE A 101 -2.63 0.91 -12.91
CA ILE A 101 -3.96 1.19 -12.37
C ILE A 101 -4.36 2.61 -12.79
N ASN A 102 -5.56 2.74 -13.35
CA ASN A 102 -6.19 4.01 -13.67
C ASN A 102 -6.78 4.58 -12.39
N ILE A 103 -6.22 5.68 -11.88
CA ILE A 103 -6.63 6.26 -10.61
C ILE A 103 -7.24 7.65 -10.78
N THR A 104 -8.37 7.85 -10.13
CA THR A 104 -9.07 9.14 -10.03
C THR A 104 -9.17 9.57 -8.56
N SER A 105 -9.36 10.85 -8.32
CA SER A 105 -9.60 11.36 -6.97
C SER A 105 -10.60 12.49 -6.95
N GLU A 106 -11.35 12.60 -5.85
CA GLU A 106 -12.10 13.82 -5.54
C GLU A 106 -11.13 14.99 -5.31
N PRO A 107 -11.50 16.23 -5.67
CA PRO A 107 -10.65 17.41 -5.52
C PRO A 107 -10.61 17.92 -4.07
N GLN A 108 -10.32 17.03 -3.12
CA GLN A 108 -10.28 17.30 -1.68
C GLN A 108 -8.94 16.87 -1.11
N TYR A 109 -8.25 17.75 -0.38
CA TYR A 109 -7.01 17.39 0.32
C TYR A 109 -7.32 16.63 1.62
N GLN A 110 -6.44 15.68 1.98
CA GLN A 110 -6.56 14.93 3.24
C GLN A 110 -6.47 15.82 4.49
N THR A 111 -5.81 16.98 4.37
CA THR A 111 -5.64 17.94 5.47
C THR A 111 -6.25 19.28 5.08
N LYS A 112 -6.48 20.17 6.06
CA LYS A 112 -6.93 21.55 5.79
C LYS A 112 -5.88 22.42 5.05
N LYS A 113 -4.71 21.86 4.71
CA LYS A 113 -3.69 22.53 3.92
C LYS A 113 -4.01 22.36 2.44
N LEU A 114 -3.88 23.45 1.69
CA LEU A 114 -4.21 23.52 0.25
C LEU A 114 -3.17 22.85 -0.66
N TYR A 115 -2.11 22.23 -0.12
CA TYR A 115 -1.08 21.55 -0.89
C TYR A 115 -0.35 20.48 -0.06
N HIS A 116 0.16 19.47 -0.75
CA HIS A 116 1.10 18.50 -0.20
C HIS A 116 2.51 19.09 -0.32
N LYS A 117 3.10 19.52 0.79
CA LYS A 117 4.54 19.80 0.88
C LYS A 117 5.24 18.57 1.45
#